data_AF-A0A5C4WY97-F1
#
_entry.id   AF-A0A5C4WY97-F1
#
_cell.length_a   1.000
_cell.length_b   1.000
_cell.length_c   1.000
_cell.angle_alpha   90.00
_cell.angle_beta   90.00
_cell.angle_gamma   90.00
#
_symmetry.space_group_name_H-M   'P 1'
#
loop_
_entity.id
_entity.type
_entity.pdbx_description
1 polymer ?
#
loop_
_entity_poly.entity_id
_entity_poly.type
_entity_poly.pdbx_seq_one_letter_code
_entity_poly.pdbx_strand_id
1 'polypeptide(L)' 'MHDGVAAYVLGVLDEDEHEAFERHLDTCERCQAELIELVELPEQLDELKNAPSASDDDPPMSMSR' A
#
# COMPACT_ATOMS: atom_id res chain seq x y z
N MET A 1 3.24 16.42 -7.68
CA MET A 1 3.35 15.05 -7.19
C MET A 1 3.18 15.11 -5.67
N HIS A 2 2.61 14.08 -5.07
CA HIS A 2 2.23 14.02 -3.66
C HIS A 2 3.35 13.40 -2.83
N ASP A 3 4.55 13.93 -3.06
CA ASP A 3 5.84 13.28 -2.80
C ASP A 3 6.10 12.92 -1.32
N GLY A 4 5.24 13.34 -0.39
CA GLY A 4 5.33 13.06 1.03
C GLY A 4 4.47 11.92 1.57
N VAL A 5 3.35 11.53 0.92
CA VAL A 5 2.41 10.56 1.54
C VAL A 5 3.05 9.17 1.65
N ALA A 6 3.64 8.68 0.57
CA ALA A 6 4.36 7.41 0.58
C ALA A 6 5.56 7.44 1.54
N ALA A 7 6.30 8.56 1.58
CA ALA A 7 7.44 8.72 2.48
C ALA A 7 7.01 8.71 3.97
N TYR A 8 5.87 9.34 4.27
CA TYR A 8 5.24 9.34 5.58
C TYR A 8 4.82 7.93 6.00
N VAL A 9 4.06 7.21 5.14
CA VAL A 9 3.60 5.83 5.41
C VAL A 9 4.77 4.85 5.58
N LEU A 10 5.82 5.00 4.78
CA LEU A 10 7.01 4.16 4.87
C LEU A 10 7.94 4.54 6.03
N GLY A 11 7.66 5.64 6.75
CA GLY A 11 8.46 6.10 7.88
C GLY A 11 9.88 6.54 7.51
N VAL A 12 10.06 7.11 6.32
CA VAL A 12 11.39 7.51 5.80
C VAL A 12 11.66 9.01 5.89
N LEU A 13 10.69 9.80 6.37
CA LEU A 13 10.88 11.22 6.68
C LEU A 13 11.74 11.39 7.94
N ASP A 14 12.55 12.44 7.98
CA ASP A 14 13.14 12.89 9.25
C ASP A 14 12.09 13.56 10.15
N GLU A 15 12.49 13.91 11.38
CA GLU A 15 11.55 14.44 12.39
C GLU A 15 10.95 15.80 11.99
N ASP A 16 11.76 16.70 11.42
CA ASP A 16 11.31 18.03 10.99
C ASP A 16 10.35 17.91 9.79
N GLU A 17 10.67 17.02 8.85
CA GLU A 17 9.85 16.70 7.69
C GLU A 17 8.52 16.03 8.10
N HIS A 18 8.56 15.13 9.09
CA HIS A 18 7.37 14.46 9.62
C HIS A 18 6.38 15.47 10.20
N GLU A 19 6.83 16.34 11.10
CA GLU A 19 5.96 17.37 11.69
C GLU A 19 5.43 18.35 10.64
N ALA A 20 6.26 18.73 9.66
CA ALA A 20 5.83 19.60 8.57
C ALA A 20 4.75 18.94 7.72
N PHE A 21 4.88 17.64 7.48
CA PHE A 21 3.91 16.87 6.73
C PHE A 21 2.59 16.71 7.51
N GLU A 22 2.62 16.46 8.82
CA GLU A 22 1.40 16.38 9.64
C GLU A 22 0.59 17.68 9.61
N ARG A 23 1.26 18.83 9.75
CA ARG A 23 0.59 20.14 9.62
C ARG A 23 -0.05 20.36 8.25
N HIS A 24 0.57 19.83 7.19
CA HIS A 24 -0.02 19.86 5.85
C HIS A 24 -1.23 18.93 5.76
N LEU A 25 -1.09 17.71 6.29
CA LEU A 25 -2.11 16.66 6.28
C LEU A 25 -3.40 17.13 6.92
N ASP A 26 -3.34 17.88 8.02
CA ASP A 26 -4.51 18.46 8.72
C ASP A 26 -5.43 19.30 7.83
N THR A 27 -4.90 19.88 6.74
CA THR A 27 -5.61 20.86 5.91
C THR A 27 -5.77 20.47 4.44
N CYS A 28 -5.14 19.36 4.02
CA CYS A 28 -5.11 18.95 2.62
C CYS A 28 -5.94 17.67 2.40
N GLU A 29 -7.21 17.84 2.02
CA GLU A 29 -8.15 16.73 1.74
C GLU A 29 -7.59 15.73 0.72
N ARG A 30 -6.80 16.22 -0.25
CA ARG A 30 -6.20 15.36 -1.27
C ARG A 30 -5.12 14.43 -0.70
N CYS A 31 -4.29 14.92 0.22
CA CYS A 31 -3.28 14.08 0.88
C CYS A 31 -3.93 13.15 1.91
N GLN A 32 -5.04 13.55 2.55
CA GLN A 32 -5.83 12.68 3.41
C GLN A 32 -6.44 11.51 2.61
N ALA A 33 -7.04 11.80 1.44
CA ALA A 33 -7.62 10.78 0.58
C ALA A 33 -6.57 9.76 0.10
N GLU A 34 -5.40 10.23 -0.33
CA GLU A 34 -4.30 9.35 -0.76
C GLU A 34 -3.71 8.54 0.40
N LEU A 35 -3.64 9.10 1.61
CA LEU A 35 -3.23 8.36 2.80
C LEU A 35 -4.18 7.19 3.07
N ILE A 36 -5.50 7.43 2.97
CA ILE A 36 -6.53 6.39 3.12
C ILE A 36 -6.32 5.28 2.08
N GLU A 37 -6.16 5.64 0.80
CA GLU A 37 -5.92 4.67 -0.28
C GLU A 37 -4.67 3.80 0.01
N LEU A 38 -3.59 4.40 0.51
CA LEU A 38 -2.35 3.68 0.79
C LEU A 38 -2.43 2.75 2.02
N VAL A 39 -3.19 3.11 3.06
CA VAL A 39 -3.34 2.26 4.26
C VAL A 39 -4.32 1.11 4.08
N GLU A 40 -5.24 1.20 3.11
CA GLU A 40 -6.16 0.10 2.77
C GLU A 40 -5.47 -1.02 1.97
N LEU A 41 -4.41 -0.69 1.21
CA LEU A 41 -3.72 -1.65 0.34
C LEU A 41 -3.16 -2.89 1.08
N PRO A 42 -2.47 -2.77 2.23
CA PRO A 42 -1.97 -3.92 2.96
C PRO A 42 -3.07 -4.92 3.34
N GLU A 43 -4.22 -4.44 3.80
CA GLU A 43 -5.36 -5.29 4.16
C GLU A 43 -5.90 -6.04 2.93
N GLN A 44 -6.09 -5.33 1.81
CA GLN A 44 -6.50 -5.95 0.54
C GLN A 44 -5.51 -7.00 0.05
N LEU A 45 -4.19 -6.75 0.21
CA LEU A 45 -3.17 -7.72 -0.14
C LEU A 45 -3.20 -8.95 0.77
N ASP A 46 -3.49 -8.78 2.06
CA ASP A 46 -3.63 -9.89 3.00
C ASP A 46 -4.89 -10.72 2.71
N GLU A 47 -6.00 -10.11 2.32
CA GLU A 47 -7.17 -10.83 1.83
C GLU A 47 -6.84 -11.73 0.64
N LEU A 48 -6.07 -11.22 -0.34
CA LEU A 48 -5.64 -12.01 -1.49
C LEU A 48 -4.68 -13.14 -1.12
N LYS A 49 -3.76 -12.93 -0.18
CA LYS A 49 -2.85 -13.99 0.32
C LYS A 49 -3.61 -15.11 1.03
N ASN A 50 -4.69 -14.77 1.73
CA ASN A 50 -5.48 -15.71 2.53
C ASN A 50 -6.66 -16.31 1.76
N ALA A 51 -6.96 -15.79 0.56
CA ALA A 51 -7.97 -16.36 -0.31
C ALA A 51 -7.58 -17.79 -0.71
N PRO A 52 -8.50 -18.77 -0.65
CA PRO A 52 -8.24 -20.10 -1.15
C PRO A 52 -7.89 -20.00 -2.63
N SER A 53 -6.67 -20.39 -2.99
CA SER A 53 -6.24 -20.43 -4.39
C SER A 53 -7.16 -21.40 -5.12
N ALA A 54 -7.82 -20.97 -6.19
CA ALA A 54 -8.64 -21.82 -7.07
C ALA A 54 -7.78 -22.77 -7.93
N SER A 55 -6.73 -23.31 -7.33
CA SER A 55 -5.67 -24.12 -7.93
C SER A 55 -5.69 -25.53 -7.32
N ASP A 56 -6.87 -26.12 -7.17
CA ASP A 56 -7.01 -27.57 -7.00
C ASP A 56 -7.06 -28.32 -8.36
N ASP A 57 -6.74 -27.62 -9.46
CA ASP A 57 -6.74 -28.17 -10.82
C ASP A 57 -5.56 -27.62 -11.64
N ASP A 58 -4.32 -27.77 -11.12
CA ASP A 58 -3.12 -27.53 -11.91
C ASP A 58 -2.77 -28.84 -12.66
N PRO A 59 -3.08 -28.98 -13.97
CA PRO A 59 -2.69 -30.15 -14.72
C PRO A 59 -1.15 -30.23 -14.76
N PRO A 60 -0.55 -31.41 -14.61
CA PRO A 60 0.90 -31.52 -14.61
C PRO A 60 1.44 -30.94 -15.92
N MET A 61 2.23 -29.88 -15.80
CA MET A 61 2.95 -29.26 -16.92
C MET A 61 3.71 -30.34 -17.67
N SER A 62 3.15 -30.78 -18.80
CA SER A 62 3.74 -31.83 -19.63
C SER A 62 4.96 -31.23 -20.33
N MET A 63 6.15 -31.51 -19.80
CA MET A 63 7.41 -31.18 -20.44
C MET A 63 7.54 -32.01 -21.73
N SER A 64 7.22 -31.41 -22.87
CA SER A 64 7.56 -31.96 -24.19
C SER A 64 9.07 -31.91 -24.37
N ARG A 65 9.66 -33.11 -24.50
CA ARG A 65 11.07 -33.36 -24.82
C ARG A 65 11.50 -32.77 -26.15
#